data_AF-X1KIC8-F1
#
_entry.id   AF-X1KIC8-F1
#
_cell.length_a   1.000
_cell.length_b   1.000
_cell.length_c   1.000
_cell.angle_alpha   90.00
_cell.angle_beta   90.00
_cell.angle_gamma   90.00
#
_symmetry.space_group_name_H-M   'P 1'
#
loop_
_entity.id
_entity.type
_entity.pdbx_description
1 polymer ?
#
loop_
_entity_poly.entity_id
_entity_poly.type
_entity_poly.pdbx_seq_one_letter_code
_entity_poly.pdbx_strand_id
1 'polypeptide(L)'
;MLEEAVKLASDSQAYYDYLCVVKYAIPRLICEKLGLPMPLKYHRNPWHICSEAGYEIFYRARLVDILPPYCVPPLPGDFVTDSPLLEEAGRIILSEEVV
;
A
#
# COMPACT_ATOMS: atom_id res chain seq x y z
N MET A 1 13.82 -17.45 5.40
CA MET A 1 12.99 -16.22 5.34
C MET A 1 13.76 -14.98 5.80
N LEU A 2 14.33 -14.96 7.02
CA LEU A 2 15.04 -13.79 7.52
C LEU A 2 16.26 -13.40 6.66
N GLU A 3 17.10 -14.36 6.26
CA GLU A 3 18.29 -14.08 5.43
C GLU A 3 17.94 -13.48 4.06
N GLU A 4 16.91 -14.00 3.39
CA GLU A 4 16.47 -13.47 2.09
C GLU A 4 15.86 -12.07 2.22
N ALA A 5 15.09 -11.82 3.29
CA ALA A 5 14.59 -10.48 3.59
C ALA A 5 15.73 -9.49 3.88
N VAL A 6 16.76 -9.93 4.61
CA VAL A 6 17.96 -9.12 4.88
C VAL A 6 18.74 -8.85 3.59
N LYS A 7 18.93 -9.84 2.73
CA LYS A 7 19.59 -9.65 1.42
C LYS A 7 18.84 -8.63 0.56
N LEU A 8 17.52 -8.77 0.45
CA LEU A 8 16.68 -7.86 -0.33
C LEU A 8 16.74 -6.42 0.23
N ALA A 9 16.67 -6.27 1.56
CA ALA A 9 16.76 -4.97 2.22
C ALA A 9 18.16 -4.35 2.16
N SER A 10 19.21 -5.17 2.02
CA SER A 10 20.59 -4.73 1.91
C SER A 10 21.04 -4.51 0.47
N ASP A 11 20.16 -4.72 -0.51
CA ASP A 11 20.46 -4.47 -1.92
C ASP A 11 20.71 -2.96 -2.11
N SER A 12 21.82 -2.60 -2.75
CA SER A 12 22.12 -1.21 -3.11
C SER A 12 21.09 -0.56 -4.04
N GLN A 13 20.26 -1.37 -4.71
CA GLN A 13 19.11 -0.98 -5.51
C GLN A 13 17.79 -1.02 -4.73
N ALA A 14 17.77 -1.50 -3.49
CA ALA A 14 16.67 -1.27 -2.58
C ALA A 14 16.82 0.16 -2.08
N TYR A 15 16.33 1.12 -2.85
CA TYR A 15 16.40 2.56 -2.57
C TYR A 15 15.68 3.01 -1.27
N TYR A 16 15.35 2.09 -0.36
CA TYR A 16 14.81 2.33 0.96
C TYR A 16 15.96 2.51 1.97
N ASP A 17 16.29 3.76 2.27
CA ASP A 17 17.18 4.05 3.41
C ASP A 17 16.40 4.13 4.74
N TYR A 18 17.12 4.21 5.85
CA TYR A 18 16.51 4.36 7.19
C TYR A 18 15.61 5.60 7.30
N LEU A 19 15.89 6.66 6.54
CA LEU A 19 15.10 7.89 6.58
C LEU A 19 13.74 7.72 5.90
N CYS A 20 13.57 6.75 5.00
CA CYS A 20 12.27 6.43 4.42
C CYS A 20 11.22 6.07 5.49
N VAL A 21 11.60 5.31 6.53
CA VAL A 21 10.68 4.98 7.64
C VAL A 21 10.26 6.25 8.39
N VAL A 22 11.23 7.08 8.74
CA VAL A 22 10.97 8.32 9.49
C VAL A 22 10.13 9.30 8.68
N LYS A 23 10.43 9.43 7.40
CA LYS A 23 9.81 10.43 6.53
C LYS A 23 8.41 10.02 6.08
N TYR A 24 8.15 8.73 5.89
CA TYR A 24 6.93 8.25 5.22
C TYR A 24 6.07 7.32 6.06
N ALA A 25 6.66 6.42 6.85
CA ALA A 25 5.89 5.51 7.69
C ALA A 25 5.40 6.18 8.99
N ILE A 26 6.28 6.90 9.70
CA ILE A 26 5.95 7.49 11.01
C ILE A 26 4.79 8.51 10.92
N PRO A 27 4.80 9.51 10.02
CA PRO A 27 3.71 10.50 9.96
C PRO A 27 2.36 9.84 9.72
N ARG A 28 2.36 8.76 8.94
CA ARG A 28 1.16 7.99 8.65
C ARG A 28 0.64 7.24 9.86
N LEU A 29 1.50 6.50 10.55
CA LEU A 29 1.14 5.79 11.77
C LEU A 29 0.56 6.74 12.82
N ILE A 30 1.11 7.95 12.94
CA ILE A 30 0.58 8.98 13.83
C ILE A 30 -0.83 9.40 13.39
N CYS A 31 -1.04 9.70 12.10
CA CYS A 31 -2.36 10.11 11.60
C CYS A 31 -3.40 9.01 11.79
N GLU A 32 -3.08 7.75 11.45
CA GLU A 32 -3.96 6.60 11.67
C GLU A 32 -4.28 6.40 13.16
N LYS A 33 -3.27 6.42 14.06
CA LYS A 33 -3.49 6.23 15.50
C LYS A 33 -4.30 7.34 16.15
N LEU A 34 -4.19 8.56 15.63
CA LEU A 34 -4.94 9.72 16.13
C LEU A 34 -6.25 9.98 15.39
N GLY A 35 -6.59 9.17 14.37
CA GLY A 35 -7.76 9.40 13.53
C GLY A 35 -7.72 10.71 12.74
N LEU A 36 -6.52 11.22 12.45
CA LEU A 36 -6.30 12.46 11.72
C LEU A 36 -6.26 12.20 10.21
N PRO A 37 -6.74 13.14 9.37
CA PRO A 37 -6.62 13.03 7.94
C PRO A 37 -5.15 13.09 7.51
N MET A 38 -4.77 12.23 6.55
CA MET A 38 -3.42 12.22 6.01
C MET A 38 -3.15 13.50 5.20
N PRO A 39 -2.02 14.21 5.40
CA PRO A 39 -1.67 15.34 4.53
C PRO A 39 -1.38 14.90 3.08
N LEU A 40 -1.83 15.68 2.09
CA LEU A 40 -1.70 15.38 0.65
C LEU A 40 -0.27 15.05 0.20
N LYS A 41 0.75 15.68 0.82
CA LYS A 41 2.17 15.41 0.53
C LYS A 41 2.60 13.96 0.78
N TYR A 42 1.79 13.19 1.50
CA TYR A 42 2.04 11.78 1.82
C TYR A 42 1.14 10.81 1.04
N HIS A 43 0.26 11.28 0.14
CA HIS A 43 -0.73 10.43 -0.54
C HIS A 43 -0.21 9.69 -1.77
N ARG A 44 0.88 10.16 -2.38
CA ARG A 44 1.48 9.58 -3.60
C ARG A 44 2.99 9.59 -3.46
N ASN A 45 3.43 8.99 -2.39
CA ASN A 45 4.84 8.91 -2.09
C ASN A 45 5.41 7.65 -2.77
N PRO A 46 6.40 7.75 -3.67
CA PRO A 46 6.98 6.57 -4.34
C PRO A 46 7.54 5.53 -3.37
N TRP A 47 7.80 5.91 -2.13
CA TRP A 47 8.19 5.03 -1.03
C TRP A 47 6.96 4.49 -0.29
N HIS A 48 6.12 3.77 -1.03
CA HIS A 48 4.89 3.16 -0.54
C HIS A 48 5.16 2.22 0.64
N ILE A 49 4.38 2.32 1.72
CA ILE A 49 4.27 1.20 2.66
C ILE A 49 3.42 0.09 2.04
N CYS A 50 3.50 -1.15 2.56
CA CYS A 50 2.86 -2.33 1.95
C CYS A 50 1.37 -2.14 1.61
N SER A 51 0.62 -1.42 2.45
CA SER A 51 -0.78 -1.11 2.20
C SER A 51 -1.01 -0.10 1.05
N GLU A 52 -0.09 0.84 0.83
CA GLU A 52 -0.13 1.78 -0.31
C GLU A 52 0.26 1.09 -1.61
N ALA A 53 1.24 0.19 -1.54
CA ALA A 53 1.62 -0.62 -2.69
C ALA A 53 0.44 -1.50 -3.13
N GLY A 54 -0.29 -2.08 -2.18
CA GLY A 54 -1.56 -2.78 -2.45
C GLY A 54 -2.62 -1.86 -3.05
N TYR A 55 -2.87 -0.70 -2.44
CA TYR A 55 -3.83 0.29 -2.95
C TYR A 55 -3.55 0.70 -4.40
N GLU A 56 -2.28 0.93 -4.75
CA GLU A 56 -1.85 1.36 -6.09
C GLU A 56 -2.23 0.36 -7.17
N ILE A 57 -2.23 -0.95 -6.88
CA ILE A 57 -2.66 -2.00 -7.82
C ILE A 57 -4.14 -1.80 -8.19
N PHE A 58 -4.99 -1.59 -7.19
CA PHE A 58 -6.42 -1.38 -7.40
C PHE A 58 -6.70 -0.05 -8.09
N TYR A 59 -5.94 0.99 -7.73
CA TYR A 59 -6.00 2.29 -8.42
C TYR A 59 -5.68 2.16 -9.91
N ARG A 60 -4.59 1.47 -10.26
CA ARG A 60 -4.18 1.24 -11.66
C ARG A 60 -5.15 0.36 -12.42
N ALA A 61 -5.74 -0.64 -11.76
CA ALA A 61 -6.78 -1.49 -12.33
C ALA A 61 -8.16 -0.80 -12.43
N ARG A 62 -8.27 0.48 -12.05
CA ARG A 62 -9.53 1.26 -12.02
C ARG A 62 -10.59 0.64 -11.10
N LEU A 63 -10.16 -0.07 -10.05
CA LEU A 63 -11.02 -0.68 -9.03
C LEU A 63 -11.09 0.18 -7.76
N VAL A 64 -11.10 1.51 -7.92
CA VAL A 64 -11.05 2.42 -6.76
C VAL A 64 -12.34 2.42 -5.95
N ASP A 65 -13.46 2.04 -6.56
CA ASP A 65 -14.79 2.08 -5.94
C ASP A 65 -14.96 1.01 -4.85
N ILE A 66 -14.13 -0.04 -4.88
CA ILE A 66 -14.16 -1.13 -3.90
C ILE A 66 -13.22 -0.87 -2.72
N LEU A 67 -12.37 0.15 -2.81
CA LEU A 67 -11.43 0.51 -1.76
C LEU A 67 -12.08 1.42 -0.72
N PRO A 68 -11.60 1.40 0.54
CA PRO A 68 -11.97 2.40 1.52
C PRO A 68 -11.62 3.83 1.04
N PRO A 69 -12.22 4.88 1.64
CA PRO A 69 -12.00 6.27 1.24
C PRO A 69 -10.52 6.63 1.12
N TYR A 70 -10.19 7.47 0.13
CA TYR A 70 -8.83 8.00 -0.05
C TYR A 70 -8.32 8.59 1.27
N CYS A 71 -7.17 8.09 1.77
CA CYS A 71 -6.57 8.27 3.11
C CYS A 71 -6.75 7.11 4.10
N VAL A 72 -7.60 6.13 3.81
CA VAL A 72 -7.72 4.88 4.59
C VAL A 72 -7.18 3.75 3.70
N PRO A 73 -5.87 3.53 3.71
CA PRO A 73 -5.28 2.44 2.95
C PRO A 73 -5.81 1.09 3.47
N PRO A 74 -6.11 0.12 2.60
CA PRO A 74 -6.39 -1.24 3.03
C PRO A 74 -5.17 -1.79 3.78
N LEU A 75 -5.37 -2.26 5.00
CA LEU A 75 -4.32 -2.89 5.80
C LEU A 75 -3.90 -4.21 5.14
N PRO A 76 -2.70 -4.75 5.46
CA PRO A 76 -2.31 -6.07 4.98
C PRO A 76 -3.34 -7.17 5.29
N GLY A 77 -4.04 -7.04 6.43
CA GLY A 77 -5.14 -7.93 6.80
C GLY A 77 -6.34 -7.88 5.85
N ASP A 78 -6.55 -6.76 5.15
CA ASP A 78 -7.60 -6.63 4.13
C ASP A 78 -7.20 -7.31 2.81
N PHE A 79 -6.02 -7.95 2.72
CA PHE A 79 -5.55 -8.70 1.55
C PHE A 79 -5.30 -10.19 1.85
N VAL A 80 -5.87 -10.72 2.93
CA VAL A 80 -5.75 -12.14 3.29
C VAL A 80 -6.93 -12.96 2.75
N THR A 81 -6.86 -14.28 2.88
CA THR A 81 -7.95 -15.21 2.54
C THR A 81 -9.27 -14.76 3.16
N ASP A 82 -10.36 -14.84 2.40
CA ASP A 82 -11.71 -14.37 2.77
C ASP A 82 -11.86 -12.85 2.91
N SER A 83 -10.91 -12.07 2.38
CA SER A 83 -11.06 -10.62 2.29
C SER A 83 -12.20 -10.24 1.33
N PRO A 84 -13.16 -9.41 1.78
CA PRO A 84 -14.16 -8.81 0.89
C PRO A 84 -13.55 -8.03 -0.28
N LEU A 85 -12.36 -7.43 -0.09
CA LEU A 85 -11.66 -6.70 -1.16
C LEU A 85 -11.20 -7.64 -2.27
N LEU A 86 -10.69 -8.83 -1.92
CA LEU A 86 -10.23 -9.81 -2.90
C LEU A 86 -11.41 -10.49 -3.61
N GLU A 87 -12.50 -10.76 -2.87
CA GLU A 87 -13.72 -11.29 -3.46
C GLU A 87 -14.30 -10.31 -4.48
N GLU A 88 -14.43 -9.04 -4.11
CA GLU A 88 -14.97 -8.02 -5.01
C GLU A 88 -14.04 -7.76 -6.20
N ALA A 89 -12.71 -7.72 -5.99
CA ALA A 89 -11.75 -7.62 -7.09
C ALA A 89 -11.85 -8.79 -8.07
N GLY A 90 -12.06 -10.02 -7.57
CA GLY A 90 -12.22 -11.23 -8.39
C GLY A 90 -13.52 -11.28 -9.20
N ARG A 91 -14.50 -10.42 -8.89
CA ARG A 91 -15.73 -10.24 -9.68
C ARG A 91 -15.57 -9.24 -10.82
N ILE A 92 -14.47 -8.48 -10.84
CA ILE A 92 -14.25 -7.44 -11.83
C ILE A 92 -13.32 -7.99 -12.91
N ILE A 93 -13.82 -8.08 -14.14
CA ILE A 93 -13.03 -8.52 -15.30
C ILE A 93 -11.91 -7.50 -15.51
N LEU A 94 -10.66 -7.92 -15.28
CA LEU A 94 -9.49 -7.10 -15.57
C LEU A 94 -9.44 -6.83 -17.07
N SER A 95 -9.47 -5.56 -17.48
CA SER A 95 -9.35 -5.22 -18.91
C SER A 95 -7.94 -5.53 -19.39
N GLU A 96 -7.82 -6.18 -20.55
CA GLU A 96 -6.56 -6.62 -21.15
C GLU A 96 -5.54 -5.49 -21.41
N GLU A 97 -5.93 -4.22 -21.33
CA GLU A 97 -5.02 -3.06 -21.49
C GLU A 97 -3.94 -2.93 -20.39
N VAL A 98 -3.97 -3.76 -19.33
CA VAL A 98 -3.10 -3.63 -18.14
C VAL A 98 -2.16 -4.84 -17.94
N VAL A 99 -2.16 -5.82 -18.86
CA VAL A 99 -1.25 -6.99 -18.82
C VAL A 99 0.00 -6.77 -19.66
#